data_AF-A0A7K1DXW6-F1
#
_entry.id   AF-A0A7K1DXW6-F1
#
_cell.length_a   1.000
_cell.length_b   1.000
_cell.length_c   1.000
_cell.angle_alpha   90.00
_cell.angle_beta   90.00
_cell.angle_gamma   90.00
#
_symmetry.space_group_name_H-M   'P 1'
#
loop_
_entity.id
_entity.type
_entity.pdbx_description
1 polymer ?
#
loop_
_entity_poly.entity_id
_entity_poly.type
_entity_poly.pdbx_seq_one_letter_code
_entity_poly.pdbx_strand_id
1 'polypeptide(L)'
;LIIRATSRDPDSRPRNAGEFLKELEAIALELDPKKNQMKLDLDLPVEPIREKLRPPVKPKPIPEASIEIKETTKQIRRGEEKKRRTSKRVRRNRKIALLLAIALGVGGWYTLVGPGSRIVVPSVVGGTYDDALSAFSPLGITNIAVVERFDEEINSGTIIESSPPGGGRIETGESVTLVISKGAERYTITSLVGLTPEAAANSLKRFPVKLGERIVLFSNTIPKGFVIGSQPQAGTKIKRNATVSIIVSKGVETFLVPSYVGMSGEQALNELTESGFDVESSYAFSENILAGAVISQNPAGSSQAPKGASITLIVSKGTEFVFVPNVFSLDEATAVRTLKNLELKVVVKKLGTKPIKKTTNISPKVGSKVKRGSIITITVG
;
A
#
# COMPACT_ATOMS: atom_id res chain seq x y z
N LEU A 1 -31.55 -9.73 -41.32
CA LEU A 1 -32.96 -9.88 -40.89
C LEU A 1 -33.60 -8.58 -40.42
N ILE A 2 -33.11 -7.93 -39.36
CA ILE A 2 -33.75 -6.73 -38.76
C ILE A 2 -33.86 -5.56 -39.77
N ILE A 3 -32.79 -5.24 -40.50
CA ILE A 3 -32.78 -4.18 -41.53
C ILE A 3 -33.85 -4.43 -42.61
N ARG A 4 -34.07 -5.70 -42.97
CA ARG A 4 -35.07 -6.09 -43.97
C ARG A 4 -36.48 -5.91 -43.42
N ALA A 5 -36.74 -6.30 -42.17
CA ALA A 5 -38.02 -6.10 -41.50
C ALA A 5 -38.36 -4.62 -41.25
N THR A 6 -37.36 -3.77 -41.05
CA THR A 6 -37.53 -2.33 -40.85
C THR A 6 -37.29 -1.51 -42.13
N SER A 7 -37.16 -2.15 -43.29
CA SER A 7 -36.88 -1.46 -44.56
C SER A 7 -37.99 -0.47 -44.90
N ARG A 8 -37.67 0.68 -45.50
CA ARG A 8 -38.67 1.68 -45.88
C ARG A 8 -39.56 1.21 -47.04
N ASP A 9 -39.05 0.32 -47.87
CA ASP A 9 -39.75 -0.26 -49.02
C ASP A 9 -40.56 -1.52 -48.60
N PRO A 10 -41.90 -1.55 -48.80
CA PRO A 10 -42.75 -2.66 -48.37
C PRO A 10 -42.38 -4.01 -49.01
N ASP A 11 -41.98 -4.03 -50.28
CA ASP A 11 -41.68 -5.27 -51.01
C ASP A 11 -40.39 -5.93 -50.52
N SER A 12 -39.52 -5.15 -49.86
CA SER A 12 -38.30 -5.66 -49.25
C SER A 12 -38.55 -6.34 -47.91
N ARG A 13 -39.69 -6.11 -47.25
CA ARG A 13 -40.03 -6.68 -45.93
C ARG A 13 -40.52 -8.13 -46.05
N PRO A 14 -40.37 -8.97 -45.02
CA PRO A 14 -41.06 -10.26 -44.96
C PRO A 14 -42.56 -10.03 -45.08
N ARG A 15 -43.24 -10.84 -45.90
CA ARG A 15 -44.66 -10.61 -46.22
C ARG A 15 -45.56 -10.84 -45.02
N ASN A 16 -45.21 -11.82 -44.18
CA ASN A 16 -45.95 -12.20 -42.98
C ASN A 16 -45.00 -12.54 -41.82
N ALA A 17 -45.53 -12.52 -40.59
CA ALA A 17 -44.76 -12.85 -39.38
C ALA A 17 -44.17 -14.27 -39.41
N GLY A 18 -44.87 -15.23 -40.05
CA GLY A 18 -44.38 -16.60 -40.19
C GLY A 18 -43.14 -16.73 -41.09
N GLU A 19 -43.04 -15.91 -42.14
CA GLU A 19 -41.86 -15.89 -43.03
C GLU A 19 -40.65 -15.30 -42.30
N PHE A 20 -40.87 -14.24 -41.52
CA PHE A 20 -39.83 -13.64 -40.68
C PHE A 20 -39.32 -14.60 -39.59
N LEU A 21 -40.21 -15.35 -38.95
CA LEU A 21 -39.86 -16.33 -37.93
C LEU A 21 -39.00 -17.45 -38.52
N LYS A 22 -39.36 -17.97 -39.70
CA LYS A 22 -38.56 -18.99 -40.40
C LYS A 22 -37.15 -18.49 -40.75
N GLU A 23 -37.02 -17.27 -41.27
CA GLU A 23 -35.70 -16.70 -41.56
C GLU A 23 -34.86 -16.48 -40.29
N LEU A 24 -35.51 -16.09 -39.18
CA LEU A 24 -34.83 -15.92 -37.89
C LEU A 24 -34.34 -17.26 -37.34
N GLU A 25 -35.17 -18.30 -37.40
CA GLU A 25 -34.81 -19.65 -36.99
C GLU A 25 -33.69 -20.23 -37.83
N ALA A 26 -33.69 -20.00 -39.15
CA ALA A 26 -32.60 -20.43 -40.04
C ALA A 26 -31.26 -19.78 -39.64
N ILE A 27 -31.24 -18.48 -39.35
CA ILE A 27 -30.04 -17.78 -38.88
C ILE A 27 -29.63 -18.26 -37.48
N ALA A 28 -30.59 -18.52 -36.58
CA ALA A 28 -30.31 -19.05 -35.26
C ALA A 28 -29.69 -20.46 -35.31
N LEU A 29 -30.14 -21.30 -36.25
CA LEU A 29 -29.57 -22.62 -36.55
C LEU A 29 -28.13 -22.54 -37.05
N GLU A 30 -27.84 -21.56 -37.91
CA GLU A 30 -26.50 -21.33 -38.45
C GLU A 30 -25.51 -20.85 -37.37
N LEU A 31 -25.99 -20.04 -36.43
CA LEU A 31 -25.18 -19.53 -35.32
C LEU A 31 -24.97 -20.55 -34.19
N ASP A 32 -25.94 -21.44 -33.93
CA ASP A 32 -25.83 -22.47 -32.89
C ASP A 32 -26.63 -23.75 -33.27
N PRO A 33 -26.01 -24.70 -33.99
CA PRO A 33 -26.70 -25.89 -34.51
C PRO A 33 -27.14 -26.87 -33.41
N LYS A 34 -26.61 -26.76 -32.19
CA LYS A 34 -26.95 -27.66 -31.07
C LYS A 34 -28.26 -27.29 -30.37
N LYS A 35 -28.69 -26.03 -30.48
CA LYS A 35 -29.88 -25.52 -29.79
C LYS A 35 -31.20 -26.13 -30.30
N ASN A 36 -31.24 -26.53 -31.57
CA ASN A 36 -32.45 -27.06 -32.18
C ASN A 36 -32.69 -28.56 -31.93
N GLN A 37 -31.75 -29.27 -31.28
CA GLN A 37 -31.96 -30.65 -30.84
C GLN A 37 -32.96 -30.74 -29.67
N MET A 38 -33.26 -29.63 -29.00
CA MET A 38 -34.14 -29.59 -27.82
C MET A 38 -35.56 -29.07 -28.11
N LYS A 39 -35.86 -28.62 -29.34
CA LYS A 39 -37.21 -28.19 -29.73
C LYS A 39 -37.88 -29.27 -30.58
N LEU A 40 -38.56 -30.19 -29.90
CA LEU A 40 -39.54 -31.07 -30.54
C LEU A 40 -40.89 -30.32 -30.53
N ASP A 41 -41.04 -29.34 -31.41
CA ASP A 41 -42.32 -28.63 -31.56
C ASP A 41 -43.29 -29.53 -32.36
N LEU A 42 -44.41 -29.88 -31.71
CA LEU A 42 -45.49 -30.70 -32.23
C LEU A 42 -46.16 -29.98 -33.41
N ASP A 43 -46.11 -30.58 -34.60
CA ASP A 43 -46.71 -30.05 -35.84
C ASP A 43 -48.25 -30.15 -35.75
N LEU A 44 -48.88 -29.12 -35.17
CA LEU A 44 -50.33 -28.96 -35.17
C LEU A 44 -50.72 -28.18 -36.45
N PRO A 45 -51.51 -28.76 -37.37
CA PRO A 45 -51.91 -28.06 -38.59
C PRO A 45 -52.82 -26.88 -38.23
N VAL A 46 -52.38 -25.66 -38.57
CA VAL A 46 -53.18 -24.44 -38.42
C VAL A 46 -54.23 -24.40 -39.54
N GLU A 47 -55.51 -24.39 -39.18
CA GLU A 47 -56.61 -24.19 -40.12
C GLU A 47 -56.56 -22.79 -40.77
N PRO A 48 -56.89 -22.65 -42.08
CA PRO A 48 -56.81 -21.38 -42.77
C PRO A 48 -57.89 -20.40 -42.28
N ILE A 49 -57.47 -19.32 -41.61
CA ILE A 49 -58.34 -18.21 -41.22
C ILE A 49 -58.78 -17.47 -42.48
N ARG A 50 -60.10 -17.45 -42.71
CA ARG A 50 -60.75 -16.79 -43.85
C ARG A 50 -60.78 -15.27 -43.66
N GLU A 51 -60.08 -14.55 -44.53
CA GLU A 51 -59.94 -13.10 -44.53
C GLU A 51 -61.29 -12.40 -44.86
N LYS A 52 -61.83 -11.58 -43.94
CA LYS A 52 -63.00 -10.72 -44.21
C LYS A 52 -62.52 -9.33 -44.67
N LEU A 53 -62.75 -9.04 -45.95
CA LEU A 53 -62.51 -7.74 -46.58
C LEU A 53 -63.38 -6.64 -45.92
N ARG A 54 -62.73 -5.57 -45.42
CA ARG A 54 -63.41 -4.31 -45.06
C ARG A 54 -63.36 -3.36 -46.28
N PRO A 55 -64.45 -2.65 -46.63
CA PRO A 55 -64.47 -1.76 -47.78
C PRO A 55 -63.82 -0.39 -47.48
N PRO A 56 -63.29 0.31 -48.51
CA PRO A 56 -62.60 1.59 -48.33
C PRO A 56 -63.57 2.78 -48.27
N VAL A 57 -63.34 3.69 -47.32
CA VAL A 57 -64.03 4.99 -47.24
C VAL A 57 -63.28 6.01 -48.09
N LYS A 58 -63.95 6.56 -49.12
CA LYS A 58 -63.47 7.69 -49.93
C LYS A 58 -63.87 9.02 -49.26
N PRO A 59 -63.01 10.06 -49.26
CA PRO A 59 -63.37 11.40 -48.82
C PRO A 59 -63.90 12.24 -49.98
N LYS A 60 -64.98 12.99 -49.78
CA LYS A 60 -65.40 14.10 -50.66
C LYS A 60 -66.08 15.24 -49.88
N PRO A 61 -66.02 16.48 -50.42
CA PRO A 61 -66.09 17.73 -49.67
C PRO A 61 -67.44 18.45 -49.74
N ILE A 62 -67.56 19.49 -48.91
CA ILE A 62 -68.71 20.38 -48.71
C ILE A 62 -68.96 21.24 -49.98
N PRO A 63 -70.24 21.50 -50.32
CA PRO A 63 -70.63 22.80 -50.88
C PRO A 63 -71.87 23.43 -50.22
N GLU A 64 -72.00 24.73 -50.48
CA GLU A 64 -72.84 25.74 -49.85
C GLU A 64 -74.35 25.65 -50.10
N ALA A 65 -75.06 26.26 -49.14
CA ALA A 65 -76.39 26.87 -49.13
C ALA A 65 -77.32 26.79 -50.37
N SER A 66 -78.56 26.37 -50.11
CA SER A 66 -79.78 27.08 -50.53
C SER A 66 -81.00 26.51 -49.79
N ILE A 67 -81.92 27.39 -49.42
CA ILE A 67 -83.10 27.15 -48.59
C ILE A 67 -84.25 26.63 -49.46
N GLU A 68 -85.02 25.66 -48.96
CA GLU A 68 -86.46 25.61 -49.24
C GLU A 68 -87.23 24.98 -48.07
N ILE A 69 -88.21 25.72 -47.55
CA ILE A 69 -89.06 25.39 -46.43
C ILE A 69 -90.32 24.71 -46.98
N LYS A 70 -90.65 23.50 -46.49
CA LYS A 70 -92.05 23.04 -46.42
C LYS A 70 -92.32 22.37 -45.07
N GLU A 71 -93.33 22.92 -44.42
CA GLU A 71 -93.84 22.58 -43.10
C GLU A 71 -94.46 21.17 -43.09
N THR A 72 -94.11 20.36 -42.09
CA THR A 72 -94.99 19.29 -41.63
C THR A 72 -95.10 19.35 -40.11
N THR A 73 -96.13 20.05 -39.68
CA THR A 73 -96.59 20.20 -38.31
C THR A 73 -96.95 18.83 -37.71
N LYS A 74 -96.21 18.38 -36.69
CA LYS A 74 -96.76 17.52 -35.63
C LYS A 74 -96.33 18.06 -34.29
N GLN A 75 -97.21 18.87 -33.71
CA GLN A 75 -97.07 19.43 -32.37
C GLN A 75 -96.98 18.30 -31.33
N ILE A 76 -95.80 18.09 -30.77
CA ILE A 76 -95.67 17.44 -29.46
C ILE A 76 -95.67 18.59 -28.45
N ARG A 77 -96.80 18.73 -27.75
CA ARG A 77 -96.99 19.71 -26.68
C ARG A 77 -95.89 19.55 -25.65
N ARG A 78 -95.06 20.59 -25.53
CA ARG A 78 -94.10 20.80 -24.45
C ARG A 78 -94.90 20.94 -23.15
N GLY A 79 -95.02 19.85 -22.40
CA GLY A 79 -95.51 19.89 -21.04
C GLY A 79 -94.48 20.62 -20.18
N GLU A 80 -94.80 21.82 -19.73
CA GLU A 80 -94.07 22.49 -18.65
C GLU A 80 -94.21 21.65 -17.38
N GLU A 81 -93.22 20.80 -17.10
CA GLU A 81 -93.10 20.16 -15.79
C GLU A 81 -92.83 21.25 -14.74
N LYS A 82 -93.90 21.66 -14.06
CA LYS A 82 -93.84 22.47 -12.83
C LYS A 82 -92.83 21.83 -11.88
N LYS A 83 -91.66 22.45 -11.73
CA LYS A 83 -90.64 22.10 -10.73
C LYS A 83 -91.31 22.09 -9.35
N ARG A 84 -91.69 20.90 -8.87
CA ARG A 84 -92.21 20.69 -7.52
C ARG A 84 -91.20 21.30 -6.55
N ARG A 85 -91.63 22.32 -5.79
CA ARG A 85 -90.81 22.95 -4.75
C ARG A 85 -90.43 21.86 -3.75
N THR A 86 -89.18 21.41 -3.82
CA THR A 86 -88.63 20.40 -2.91
C THR A 86 -88.85 20.85 -1.47
N SER A 87 -89.44 19.98 -0.65
CA SER A 87 -89.79 20.32 0.74
C SER A 87 -88.55 20.74 1.53
N LYS A 88 -88.71 21.62 2.53
CA LYS A 88 -87.59 22.15 3.34
C LYS A 88 -86.73 21.02 3.96
N ARG A 89 -87.34 19.87 4.31
CA ARG A 89 -86.65 18.67 4.80
C ARG A 89 -85.81 17.97 3.72
N VAL A 90 -86.31 17.82 2.50
CA VAL A 90 -85.55 17.21 1.38
C VAL A 90 -84.38 18.09 0.97
N ARG A 91 -84.52 19.43 1.00
CA ARG A 91 -83.39 20.34 0.79
C ARG A 91 -82.34 20.23 1.89
N ARG A 92 -82.75 20.07 3.16
CA ARG A 92 -81.83 19.83 4.27
C ARG A 92 -81.08 18.50 4.12
N ASN A 93 -81.79 17.42 3.80
CA ASN A 93 -81.17 16.10 3.60
C ASN A 93 -80.26 16.06 2.37
N ARG A 94 -80.60 16.77 1.27
CA ARG A 94 -79.70 16.93 0.11
C ARG A 94 -78.44 17.72 0.45
N LYS A 95 -78.55 18.79 1.25
CA LYS A 95 -77.37 19.53 1.73
C LYS A 95 -76.48 18.67 2.63
N ILE A 96 -77.09 17.88 3.52
CA ILE A 96 -76.36 16.92 4.37
C ILE A 96 -75.68 15.87 3.51
N ALA A 97 -76.37 15.26 2.53
CA ALA A 97 -75.78 14.26 1.63
C ALA A 97 -74.65 14.84 0.77
N LEU A 98 -74.77 16.08 0.28
CA LEU A 98 -73.70 16.77 -0.44
C LEU A 98 -72.50 17.03 0.46
N LEU A 99 -72.71 17.51 1.69
CA LEU A 99 -71.63 17.70 2.67
C LEU A 99 -70.92 16.39 3.00
N LEU A 100 -71.68 15.30 3.16
CA LEU A 100 -71.13 13.96 3.41
C LEU A 100 -70.34 13.45 2.21
N ALA A 101 -70.82 13.68 0.98
CA ALA A 101 -70.10 13.32 -0.24
C ALA A 101 -68.81 14.14 -0.41
N ILE A 102 -68.82 15.42 -0.07
CA ILE A 102 -67.63 16.28 -0.06
C ILE A 102 -66.67 15.84 1.04
N ALA A 103 -67.17 15.54 2.25
CA ALA A 103 -66.33 15.06 3.35
C ALA A 103 -65.68 13.70 3.03
N LEU A 104 -66.41 12.78 2.37
CA LEU A 104 -65.87 11.51 1.89
C LEU A 104 -64.91 11.72 0.70
N GLY A 105 -65.19 12.67 -0.19
CA GLY A 105 -64.33 13.01 -1.32
C GLY A 105 -63.01 13.65 -0.86
N VAL A 106 -63.08 14.63 0.03
CA VAL A 106 -61.92 15.30 0.63
C VAL A 106 -61.16 14.36 1.56
N GLY A 107 -61.87 13.57 2.37
CA GLY A 107 -61.27 12.54 3.22
C GLY A 107 -60.57 11.45 2.41
N GLY A 108 -61.23 10.95 1.36
CA GLY A 108 -60.66 9.98 0.43
C GLY A 108 -59.45 10.54 -0.32
N TRP A 109 -59.54 11.76 -0.85
CA TRP A 109 -58.40 12.46 -1.46
C TRP A 109 -57.24 12.59 -0.47
N TYR A 110 -57.49 13.04 0.77
CA TYR A 110 -56.46 13.25 1.80
C TYR A 110 -55.72 11.96 2.17
N THR A 111 -56.42 10.82 2.21
CA THR A 111 -55.83 9.52 2.59
C THR A 111 -55.19 8.77 1.42
N LEU A 112 -55.66 8.96 0.18
CA LEU A 112 -55.17 8.22 -0.99
C LEU A 112 -54.13 8.99 -1.82
N VAL A 113 -54.24 10.32 -1.87
CA VAL A 113 -53.44 11.18 -2.76
C VAL A 113 -52.83 12.38 -2.02
N GLY A 114 -53.43 12.79 -0.90
CA GLY A 114 -53.00 13.92 -0.08
C GLY A 114 -51.87 13.57 0.89
N PRO A 115 -51.43 14.55 1.70
CA PRO A 115 -50.25 14.43 2.57
C PRO A 115 -50.36 13.33 3.64
N GLY A 116 -51.56 12.76 3.87
CA GLY A 116 -51.76 11.63 4.76
C GLY A 116 -51.49 10.25 4.14
N SER A 117 -51.15 10.18 2.84
CA SER A 117 -50.80 8.91 2.18
C SER A 117 -49.45 8.40 2.68
N ARG A 118 -49.39 7.12 3.09
CA ARG A 118 -48.17 6.48 3.58
C ARG A 118 -47.54 5.61 2.50
N ILE A 119 -46.26 5.85 2.21
CA ILE A 119 -45.47 5.10 1.23
C ILE A 119 -44.63 4.06 1.98
N VAL A 120 -44.54 2.84 1.45
CA VAL A 120 -43.69 1.78 2.02
C VAL A 120 -42.28 1.92 1.47
N VAL A 121 -41.30 1.99 2.37
CA VAL A 121 -39.87 2.08 2.01
C VAL A 121 -39.35 0.67 1.68
N PRO A 122 -38.84 0.40 0.47
CA PRO A 122 -38.25 -0.89 0.13
C PRO A 122 -36.93 -1.10 0.88
N SER A 123 -36.55 -2.36 1.09
CA SER A 123 -35.24 -2.67 1.68
C SER A 123 -34.14 -2.40 0.65
N VAL A 124 -33.22 -1.49 1.00
CA VAL A 124 -32.05 -1.12 0.19
C VAL A 124 -30.73 -1.52 0.84
N VAL A 125 -30.79 -2.24 1.97
CA VAL A 125 -29.62 -2.75 2.70
C VAL A 125 -28.83 -3.70 1.80
N GLY A 126 -27.52 -3.52 1.73
CA GLY A 126 -26.62 -4.31 0.88
C GLY A 126 -26.53 -3.83 -0.57
N GLY A 127 -27.39 -2.90 -1.00
CA GLY A 127 -27.30 -2.25 -2.32
C GLY A 127 -26.33 -1.07 -2.34
N THR A 128 -26.14 -0.50 -3.53
CA THR A 128 -25.44 0.78 -3.72
C THR A 128 -26.41 1.96 -3.57
N TYR A 129 -25.87 3.17 -3.47
CA TYR A 129 -26.70 4.39 -3.47
C TYR A 129 -27.56 4.52 -4.73
N ASP A 130 -27.03 4.13 -5.89
CA ASP A 130 -27.74 4.19 -7.17
C ASP A 130 -28.89 3.16 -7.24
N ASP A 131 -28.71 1.99 -6.63
CA ASP A 131 -29.79 0.98 -6.51
C ASP A 131 -30.93 1.51 -5.63
N ALA A 132 -30.58 2.19 -4.53
CA ALA A 132 -31.58 2.82 -3.66
C ALA A 132 -32.34 3.94 -4.37
N LEU A 133 -31.65 4.79 -5.13
CA LEU A 133 -32.29 5.83 -5.95
C LEU A 133 -33.25 5.23 -6.98
N SER A 134 -32.85 4.13 -7.63
CA SER A 134 -33.67 3.41 -8.60
C SER A 134 -34.93 2.81 -7.95
N ALA A 135 -34.83 2.35 -6.70
CA ALA A 135 -35.96 1.83 -5.93
C ALA A 135 -36.88 2.94 -5.38
N PHE A 136 -36.33 4.10 -5.02
CA PHE A 136 -37.04 5.21 -4.37
C PHE A 136 -37.75 6.16 -5.36
N SER A 137 -37.15 6.39 -6.53
CA SER A 137 -37.72 7.24 -7.59
C SER A 137 -39.17 6.90 -7.99
N PRO A 138 -39.54 5.64 -8.27
CA PRO A 138 -40.92 5.30 -8.64
C PRO A 138 -41.93 5.44 -7.49
N LEU A 139 -41.44 5.49 -6.24
CA LEU A 139 -42.27 5.62 -5.04
C LEU A 139 -42.46 7.08 -4.61
N GLY A 140 -41.86 8.05 -5.32
CA GLY A 140 -41.94 9.47 -4.97
C GLY A 140 -41.10 9.86 -3.75
N ILE A 141 -40.14 9.03 -3.35
CA ILE A 141 -39.22 9.30 -2.24
C ILE A 141 -38.03 10.09 -2.80
N THR A 142 -38.08 11.42 -2.67
CA THR A 142 -37.05 12.33 -3.22
C THR A 142 -36.09 12.87 -2.17
N ASN A 143 -36.48 12.86 -0.90
CA ASN A 143 -35.69 13.40 0.20
C ASN A 143 -34.83 12.29 0.82
N ILE A 144 -33.55 12.25 0.47
CA ILE A 144 -32.61 11.23 0.97
C ILE A 144 -31.48 11.93 1.74
N ALA A 145 -31.35 11.61 3.02
CA ALA A 145 -30.24 12.06 3.84
C ALA A 145 -29.17 10.96 3.88
N VAL A 146 -27.93 11.28 3.53
CA VAL A 146 -26.83 10.31 3.54
C VAL A 146 -25.95 10.56 4.76
N VAL A 147 -25.78 9.53 5.57
CA VAL A 147 -24.82 9.49 6.68
C VAL A 147 -23.81 8.42 6.37
N GLU A 148 -22.54 8.72 6.53
CA GLU A 148 -21.49 7.75 6.26
C GLU A 148 -20.87 7.23 7.56
N ARG A 149 -20.69 5.91 7.67
CA ARG A 149 -20.13 5.24 8.85
C ARG A 149 -19.07 4.23 8.43
N PHE A 150 -18.04 4.04 9.25
CA PHE A 150 -17.08 2.96 9.05
C PHE A 150 -17.68 1.62 9.49
N ASP A 151 -17.44 0.57 8.72
CA ASP A 151 -17.88 -0.79 9.01
C ASP A 151 -16.79 -1.79 8.57
N GLU A 152 -16.49 -2.78 9.41
CA GLU A 152 -15.42 -3.75 9.11
C GLU A 152 -15.89 -4.88 8.18
N GLU A 153 -17.20 -5.13 8.11
CA GLU A 153 -17.78 -6.25 7.36
C GLU A 153 -18.32 -5.80 6.00
N ILE A 154 -18.84 -4.57 5.94
CA ILE A 154 -19.48 -4.03 4.74
C ILE A 154 -18.51 -3.18 3.94
N ASN A 155 -18.34 -3.51 2.65
CA ASN A 155 -17.48 -2.78 1.71
C ASN A 155 -17.89 -1.30 1.58
N SER A 156 -16.94 -0.45 1.21
CA SER A 156 -17.20 0.97 0.98
C SER A 156 -18.21 1.19 -0.15
N GLY A 157 -19.17 2.08 0.06
CA GLY A 157 -20.21 2.44 -0.91
C GLY A 157 -21.49 1.61 -0.82
N THR A 158 -21.54 0.63 0.08
CA THR A 158 -22.72 -0.21 0.31
C THR A 158 -23.56 0.34 1.47
N ILE A 159 -24.88 0.25 1.35
CA ILE A 159 -25.83 0.68 2.38
C ILE A 159 -25.84 -0.32 3.53
N ILE A 160 -25.53 0.17 4.73
CA ILE A 160 -25.54 -0.59 5.99
C ILE A 160 -26.96 -0.66 6.55
N GLU A 161 -27.62 0.49 6.63
CA GLU A 161 -28.93 0.63 7.27
C GLU A 161 -29.71 1.75 6.59
N SER A 162 -31.03 1.61 6.57
CA SER A 162 -31.95 2.69 6.22
C SER A 162 -32.84 3.01 7.42
N SER A 163 -33.10 4.30 7.64
CA SER A 163 -34.10 4.76 8.59
C SER A 163 -35.16 5.59 7.85
N PRO A 164 -36.42 5.12 7.79
CA PRO A 164 -36.92 3.88 8.39
C PRO A 164 -36.42 2.59 7.71
N PRO A 165 -36.48 1.43 8.41
CA PRO A 165 -36.03 0.15 7.88
C PRO A 165 -36.93 -0.33 6.73
N GLY A 166 -36.47 -1.31 5.95
CA GLY A 166 -37.24 -1.91 4.87
C GLY A 166 -38.61 -2.42 5.34
N GLY A 167 -39.67 -2.05 4.61
CA GLY A 167 -41.07 -2.27 4.99
C GLY A 167 -41.66 -1.17 5.89
N GLY A 168 -40.85 -0.22 6.33
CA GLY A 168 -41.27 0.98 7.07
C GLY A 168 -42.20 1.86 6.23
N ARG A 169 -42.98 2.70 6.90
CA ARG A 169 -43.95 3.60 6.25
C ARG A 169 -43.59 5.05 6.54
N ILE A 170 -43.52 5.86 5.50
CA ILE A 170 -43.25 7.29 5.59
C ILE A 170 -44.38 8.12 4.99
N GLU A 171 -44.54 9.34 5.46
CA GLU A 171 -45.43 10.33 4.85
C GLU A 171 -44.81 10.87 3.55
N THR A 172 -45.67 11.33 2.64
CA THR A 172 -45.22 11.91 1.37
C THR A 172 -44.36 13.15 1.62
N GLY A 173 -43.11 13.11 1.16
CA GLY A 173 -42.13 14.19 1.34
C GLY A 173 -41.28 14.07 2.60
N GLU A 174 -41.49 13.05 3.44
CA GLU A 174 -40.59 12.73 4.55
C GLU A 174 -39.24 12.20 4.02
N SER A 175 -38.16 12.42 4.78
CA SER A 175 -36.81 12.03 4.37
C SER A 175 -36.43 10.63 4.82
N VAL A 176 -35.83 9.84 3.93
CA VAL A 176 -35.19 8.56 4.28
C VAL A 176 -33.70 8.79 4.55
N THR A 177 -33.21 8.35 5.70
CA THR A 177 -31.79 8.42 6.02
C THR A 177 -31.12 7.10 5.63
N LEU A 178 -30.08 7.15 4.80
CA LEU A 178 -29.26 6.02 4.43
C LEU A 178 -27.91 6.10 5.12
N VAL A 179 -27.54 5.03 5.82
CA VAL A 179 -26.21 4.88 6.41
C VAL A 179 -25.33 4.09 5.44
N ILE A 180 -24.38 4.76 4.79
CA ILE A 180 -23.48 4.16 3.81
C ILE A 180 -22.15 3.80 4.47
N SER A 181 -21.61 2.63 4.15
CA SER A 181 -20.30 2.20 4.62
C SER A 181 -19.17 3.00 3.95
N LYS A 182 -18.24 3.52 4.74
CA LYS A 182 -16.93 4.00 4.27
C LYS A 182 -15.91 2.87 4.08
N GLY A 183 -16.34 1.63 4.32
CA GLY A 183 -15.47 0.47 4.46
C GLY A 183 -14.78 0.46 5.82
N ALA A 184 -13.75 -0.38 5.90
CA ALA A 184 -13.06 -0.64 7.15
C ALA A 184 -12.17 0.54 7.56
N GLU A 185 -12.17 0.87 8.87
CA GLU A 185 -11.41 1.99 9.40
C GLU A 185 -9.91 1.66 9.44
N ARG A 186 -9.08 2.43 8.72
CA ARG A 186 -7.65 2.18 8.61
C ARG A 186 -6.85 3.44 8.88
N TYR A 187 -5.73 3.29 9.60
CA TYR A 187 -4.76 4.32 9.92
C TYR A 187 -3.43 3.99 9.29
N THR A 188 -2.71 4.99 8.78
CA THR A 188 -1.37 4.78 8.20
C THR A 188 -0.30 5.10 9.24
N ILE A 189 0.67 4.20 9.38
CA ILE A 189 1.81 4.45 10.26
C ILE A 189 2.72 5.50 9.59
N THR A 190 3.01 6.58 10.30
CA THR A 190 3.96 7.61 9.84
C THR A 190 5.40 7.12 10.02
N SER A 191 6.34 7.67 9.24
CA SER A 191 7.75 7.33 9.43
C SER A 191 8.24 7.85 10.79
N LEU A 192 8.76 6.94 11.60
CA LEU A 192 9.34 7.24 12.92
C LEU A 192 10.87 7.20 12.92
N VAL A 193 11.48 6.98 11.76
CA VAL A 193 12.93 6.79 11.61
C VAL A 193 13.67 8.06 12.01
N GLY A 194 14.71 7.92 12.83
CA GLY A 194 15.53 9.05 13.29
C GLY A 194 14.90 9.91 14.38
N LEU A 195 13.69 9.59 14.84
CA LEU A 195 13.12 10.22 16.04
C LEU A 195 13.68 9.59 17.31
N THR A 196 13.59 10.32 18.43
CA THR A 196 13.79 9.73 19.76
C THR A 196 12.60 8.82 20.11
N PRO A 197 12.77 7.79 20.96
CA PRO A 197 11.67 6.89 21.33
C PRO A 197 10.47 7.64 21.94
N GLU A 198 10.74 8.73 22.68
CA GLU A 198 9.70 9.58 23.27
C GLU A 198 8.96 10.40 22.21
N ALA A 199 9.69 10.99 21.25
CA ALA A 199 9.08 11.72 20.14
C ALA A 199 8.25 10.79 19.25
N ALA A 200 8.76 9.59 18.97
CA ALA A 200 8.05 8.56 18.23
C ALA A 200 6.75 8.12 18.94
N ALA A 201 6.81 7.89 20.26
CA ALA A 201 5.63 7.59 21.05
C ALA A 201 4.60 8.73 21.03
N ASN A 202 5.04 9.99 21.11
CA ASN A 202 4.14 11.15 21.03
C ASN A 202 3.52 11.34 19.64
N SER A 203 4.26 11.02 18.58
CA SER A 203 3.71 10.99 17.21
C SER A 203 2.63 9.92 17.07
N LEU A 204 2.83 8.74 17.66
CA LEU A 204 1.84 7.65 17.63
C LEU A 204 0.58 7.96 18.46
N LYS A 205 0.70 8.69 19.57
CA LYS A 205 -0.45 9.11 20.40
C LYS A 205 -1.48 9.96 19.66
N ARG A 206 -1.12 10.59 18.53
CA ARG A 206 -2.06 11.35 17.69
C ARG A 206 -3.07 10.47 16.96
N PHE A 207 -2.80 9.17 16.88
CA PHE A 207 -3.65 8.17 16.26
C PHE A 207 -4.23 7.24 17.33
N PRO A 208 -5.41 6.64 17.12
CA PRO A 208 -6.01 5.69 18.06
C PRO A 208 -5.34 4.31 17.94
N VAL A 209 -4.05 4.26 18.24
CA VAL A 209 -3.18 3.07 18.19
C VAL A 209 -2.56 2.84 19.55
N LYS A 210 -2.25 1.58 19.87
CA LYS A 210 -1.59 1.21 21.13
C LYS A 210 -0.08 1.19 20.93
N LEU A 211 0.66 1.78 21.85
CA LEU A 211 2.11 1.66 21.87
C LEU A 211 2.48 0.24 22.33
N GLY A 212 3.25 -0.47 21.50
CA GLY A 212 3.75 -1.80 21.79
C GLY A 212 5.08 -1.77 22.55
N GLU A 213 5.81 -2.89 22.43
CA GLU A 213 7.10 -3.05 23.07
C GLU A 213 8.20 -2.24 22.38
N ARG A 214 9.23 -1.90 23.16
CA ARG A 214 10.46 -1.30 22.65
C ARG A 214 11.46 -2.40 22.32
N ILE A 215 11.59 -2.71 21.04
CA ILE A 215 12.55 -3.68 20.51
C ILE A 215 13.87 -2.94 20.30
N VAL A 216 15.00 -3.54 20.65
CA VAL A 216 16.30 -2.87 20.55
C VAL A 216 17.24 -3.68 19.67
N LEU A 217 17.65 -3.13 18.52
CA LEU A 217 18.47 -3.79 17.50
C LEU A 217 19.73 -2.98 17.19
N PHE A 218 20.77 -3.63 16.66
CA PHE A 218 21.96 -2.94 16.15
C PHE A 218 21.67 -2.29 14.80
N SER A 219 22.31 -1.15 14.54
CA SER A 219 22.20 -0.44 13.26
C SER A 219 23.51 0.27 12.95
N ASN A 220 23.99 0.10 11.72
CA ASN A 220 25.19 0.77 11.22
C ASN A 220 24.92 2.19 10.72
N THR A 221 23.65 2.51 10.45
CA THR A 221 23.23 3.78 9.87
C THR A 221 22.62 4.73 10.89
N ILE A 222 21.97 4.20 11.92
CA ILE A 222 21.21 4.99 12.89
C ILE A 222 21.94 5.02 14.24
N PRO A 223 22.25 6.21 14.79
CA PRO A 223 22.97 6.32 16.04
C PRO A 223 22.18 5.71 17.21
N LYS A 224 22.93 5.31 18.25
CA LYS A 224 22.37 4.72 19.47
C LYS A 224 21.31 5.65 20.08
N GLY A 225 20.19 5.08 20.49
CA GLY A 225 19.09 5.79 21.15
C GLY A 225 18.03 6.37 20.21
N PHE A 226 18.24 6.29 18.89
CA PHE A 226 17.25 6.71 17.89
C PHE A 226 16.46 5.53 17.32
N VAL A 227 15.26 5.83 16.82
CA VAL A 227 14.36 4.82 16.25
C VAL A 227 14.85 4.39 14.87
N ILE A 228 15.04 3.08 14.70
CA ILE A 228 15.34 2.43 13.42
C ILE A 228 14.07 2.34 12.56
N GLY A 229 12.94 2.04 13.20
CA GLY A 229 11.67 1.87 12.54
C GLY A 229 10.59 1.40 13.51
N SER A 230 9.49 0.91 12.97
CA SER A 230 8.37 0.37 13.73
C SER A 230 7.95 -0.98 13.18
N GLN A 231 7.25 -1.75 14.02
CA GLN A 231 6.54 -2.95 13.61
C GLN A 231 5.07 -2.82 14.04
N PRO A 232 4.10 -2.77 13.11
CA PRO A 232 4.24 -2.83 11.64
C PRO A 232 5.04 -1.65 11.03
N GLN A 233 5.56 -1.85 9.81
CA GLN A 233 6.41 -0.87 9.12
C GLN A 233 5.67 0.43 8.80
N ALA A 234 6.41 1.52 8.65
CA ALA A 234 5.87 2.80 8.19
C ALA A 234 5.16 2.64 6.84
N GLY A 235 4.04 3.36 6.65
CA GLY A 235 3.18 3.27 5.47
C GLY A 235 2.16 2.12 5.51
N THR A 236 2.30 1.16 6.43
CA THR A 236 1.30 0.09 6.57
C THR A 236 -0.03 0.63 7.11
N LYS A 237 -1.14 0.10 6.59
CA LYS A 237 -2.50 0.41 7.04
C LYS A 237 -2.88 -0.52 8.18
N ILE A 238 -3.13 0.05 9.35
CA ILE A 238 -3.48 -0.68 10.58
C ILE A 238 -4.90 -0.35 11.04
N LYS A 239 -5.50 -1.29 11.77
CA LYS A 239 -6.83 -1.11 12.38
C LYS A 239 -6.74 -0.18 13.59
N ARG A 240 -7.90 0.37 13.99
CA ARG A 240 -8.04 1.05 15.28
C ARG A 240 -7.59 0.12 16.41
N ASN A 241 -6.90 0.68 17.42
CA ASN A 241 -6.35 -0.03 18.57
C ASN A 241 -5.28 -1.07 18.25
N ALA A 242 -4.75 -1.12 17.02
CA ALA A 242 -3.61 -1.97 16.69
C ALA A 242 -2.37 -1.56 17.50
N THR A 243 -1.53 -2.55 17.82
CA THR A 243 -0.29 -2.35 18.57
C THR A 243 0.86 -2.05 17.61
N VAL A 244 1.60 -0.97 17.88
CA VAL A 244 2.79 -0.57 17.11
C VAL A 244 4.00 -0.59 18.03
N SER A 245 4.91 -1.53 17.80
CA SER A 245 6.19 -1.62 18.49
C SER A 245 7.22 -0.72 17.83
N ILE A 246 8.11 -0.12 18.64
CA ILE A 246 9.17 0.76 18.16
C ILE A 246 10.49 0.01 18.23
N ILE A 247 11.27 0.08 17.16
CA ILE A 247 12.60 -0.52 17.07
C ILE A 247 13.63 0.59 17.30
N VAL A 248 14.44 0.47 18.35
CA VAL A 248 15.44 1.46 18.75
C VAL A 248 16.85 0.94 18.50
N SER A 249 17.73 1.81 18.03
CA SER A 249 19.12 1.50 17.75
C SER A 249 19.95 1.36 19.02
N LYS A 250 20.69 0.25 19.13
CA LYS A 250 21.81 0.08 20.06
C LYS A 250 23.10 0.75 19.59
N GLY A 251 23.11 1.29 18.37
CA GLY A 251 24.31 1.70 17.66
C GLY A 251 24.89 0.57 16.80
N VAL A 252 26.09 0.80 16.30
CA VAL A 252 26.87 -0.19 15.56
C VAL A 252 27.19 -1.36 16.50
N GLU A 253 27.13 -2.59 15.99
CA GLU A 253 27.57 -3.76 16.75
C GLU A 253 29.10 -3.70 16.95
N THR A 254 29.54 -3.72 18.21
CA THR A 254 30.96 -3.62 18.58
C THR A 254 31.43 -4.87 19.30
N PHE A 255 32.67 -5.24 19.00
CA PHE A 255 33.38 -6.38 19.58
C PHE A 255 34.50 -5.87 20.48
N LEU A 256 34.79 -6.63 21.53
CA LEU A 256 35.88 -6.32 22.44
C LEU A 256 37.21 -6.64 21.76
N VAL A 257 38.11 -5.66 21.70
CA VAL A 257 39.45 -5.83 21.15
C VAL A 257 40.39 -6.30 22.27
N PRO A 258 40.99 -7.51 22.19
CA PRO A 258 41.94 -7.96 23.21
C PRO A 258 43.22 -7.12 23.20
N SER A 259 43.90 -7.07 24.35
CA SER A 259 45.18 -6.37 24.50
C SER A 259 46.33 -7.32 24.18
N TYR A 260 47.12 -6.98 23.17
CA TYR A 260 48.31 -7.75 22.79
C TYR A 260 49.64 -7.07 23.15
N VAL A 261 49.60 -5.93 23.85
CA VAL A 261 50.81 -5.20 24.26
C VAL A 261 51.71 -6.11 25.09
N GLY A 262 52.98 -6.25 24.67
CA GLY A 262 53.97 -7.13 25.28
C GLY A 262 53.91 -8.61 24.84
N MET A 263 52.87 -9.02 24.10
CA MET A 263 52.75 -10.37 23.52
C MET A 263 53.42 -10.45 22.15
N SER A 264 53.50 -11.66 21.57
CA SER A 264 54.03 -11.88 20.22
C SER A 264 53.18 -11.18 19.17
N GLY A 265 53.83 -10.42 18.28
CA GLY A 265 53.16 -9.73 17.17
C GLY A 265 52.53 -10.68 16.15
N GLU A 266 53.14 -11.85 15.93
CA GLU A 266 52.59 -12.88 15.03
C GLU A 266 51.32 -13.51 15.63
N GLN A 267 51.33 -13.78 16.93
CA GLN A 267 50.16 -14.28 17.65
C GLN A 267 49.02 -13.24 17.62
N ALA A 268 49.35 -11.98 17.90
CA ALA A 268 48.39 -10.88 17.88
C ALA A 268 47.74 -10.69 16.51
N LEU A 269 48.54 -10.75 15.44
CA LEU A 269 48.04 -10.65 14.07
C LEU A 269 47.05 -11.78 13.77
N ASN A 270 47.43 -13.03 14.04
CA ASN A 270 46.59 -14.19 13.75
C ASN A 270 45.26 -14.13 14.53
N GLU A 271 45.30 -13.91 15.84
CA GLU A 271 44.09 -13.89 16.67
C GLU A 271 43.14 -12.74 16.32
N LEU A 272 43.68 -11.55 15.99
CA LEU A 272 42.87 -10.41 15.56
C LEU A 272 42.26 -10.62 14.17
N THR A 273 43.00 -11.20 13.23
CA THR A 273 42.47 -11.56 11.91
C THR A 273 41.43 -12.66 11.99
N GLU A 274 41.62 -13.69 12.84
CA GLU A 274 40.63 -14.72 13.12
C GLU A 274 39.35 -14.15 13.77
N SER A 275 39.51 -13.11 14.60
CA SER A 275 38.38 -12.36 15.19
C SER A 275 37.64 -11.47 14.18
N GLY A 276 38.11 -11.39 12.92
CA GLY A 276 37.49 -10.64 11.85
C GLY A 276 37.79 -9.14 11.86
N PHE A 277 38.94 -8.74 12.41
CA PHE A 277 39.46 -7.38 12.30
C PHE A 277 40.51 -7.27 11.19
N ASP A 278 40.61 -6.09 10.60
CA ASP A 278 41.62 -5.79 9.58
C ASP A 278 42.90 -5.32 10.28
N VAL A 279 44.00 -6.08 10.20
CA VAL A 279 45.21 -5.79 10.98
C VAL A 279 46.31 -5.21 10.11
N GLU A 280 46.80 -4.04 10.47
CA GLU A 280 47.97 -3.40 9.87
C GLU A 280 49.15 -3.49 10.83
N SER A 281 50.27 -4.09 10.41
CA SER A 281 51.48 -4.18 11.22
C SER A 281 52.56 -3.21 10.72
N SER A 282 53.14 -2.48 11.67
CA SER A 282 54.30 -1.62 11.47
C SER A 282 55.39 -2.00 12.46
N TYR A 283 56.64 -1.62 12.17
CA TYR A 283 57.78 -2.09 12.94
C TYR A 283 58.68 -0.94 13.42
N ALA A 284 58.88 -0.85 14.73
CA ALA A 284 59.72 0.17 15.37
C ALA A 284 60.77 -0.47 16.29
N PHE A 285 61.87 0.23 16.55
CA PHE A 285 62.85 -0.20 17.56
C PHE A 285 62.35 0.16 18.96
N SER A 286 62.61 -0.70 19.93
CA SER A 286 62.29 -0.46 21.34
C SER A 286 63.42 -0.99 22.22
N GLU A 287 63.81 -0.20 23.22
CA GLU A 287 64.83 -0.62 24.20
C GLU A 287 64.24 -1.49 25.32
N ASN A 288 62.93 -1.38 25.55
CA ASN A 288 62.24 -2.01 26.69
C ASN A 288 61.48 -3.28 26.29
N ILE A 289 61.25 -3.49 25.00
CA ILE A 289 60.37 -4.54 24.48
C ILE A 289 61.17 -5.47 23.57
N LEU A 290 61.10 -6.77 23.88
CA LEU A 290 61.80 -7.81 23.14
C LEU A 290 61.44 -7.79 21.66
N ALA A 291 62.40 -8.18 20.81
CA ALA A 291 62.16 -8.30 19.38
C ALA A 291 61.01 -9.28 19.10
N GLY A 292 60.10 -8.89 18.21
CA GLY A 292 58.90 -9.66 17.86
C GLY A 292 57.69 -9.40 18.76
N ALA A 293 57.84 -8.69 19.89
CA ALA A 293 56.70 -8.36 20.75
C ALA A 293 56.02 -7.03 20.37
N VAL A 294 54.72 -6.91 20.63
CA VAL A 294 53.93 -5.71 20.34
C VAL A 294 54.31 -4.58 21.30
N ILE A 295 54.75 -3.45 20.73
CA ILE A 295 55.04 -2.20 21.43
C ILE A 295 53.75 -1.49 21.81
N SER A 296 52.86 -1.33 20.83
CA SER A 296 51.59 -0.64 21.01
C SER A 296 50.57 -1.13 20.00
N GLN A 297 49.30 -0.98 20.37
CA GLN A 297 48.15 -1.35 19.58
C GLN A 297 47.16 -0.18 19.59
N ASN A 298 46.58 0.12 18.43
CA ASN A 298 45.51 1.10 18.31
C ASN A 298 44.38 0.52 17.43
N PRO A 299 43.13 0.46 17.90
CA PRO A 299 42.63 0.95 19.18
C PRO A 299 43.19 0.18 20.39
N ALA A 300 43.24 0.84 21.55
CA ALA A 300 43.86 0.26 22.76
C ALA A 300 43.16 -1.03 23.19
N GLY A 301 43.90 -1.90 23.88
CA GLY A 301 43.34 -3.13 24.43
C GLY A 301 42.11 -2.87 25.31
N SER A 302 41.17 -3.82 25.28
CA SER A 302 39.87 -3.77 25.98
C SER A 302 38.91 -2.68 25.49
N SER A 303 39.25 -1.98 24.40
CA SER A 303 38.31 -1.08 23.72
C SER A 303 37.27 -1.86 22.90
N GLN A 304 36.20 -1.16 22.51
CA GLN A 304 35.15 -1.70 21.64
C GLN A 304 35.33 -1.13 20.23
N ALA A 305 35.38 -2.02 19.23
CA ALA A 305 35.49 -1.65 17.83
C ALA A 305 34.46 -2.41 16.98
N PRO A 306 33.94 -1.83 15.89
CA PRO A 306 33.04 -2.54 15.00
C PRO A 306 33.76 -3.70 14.30
N LYS A 307 32.99 -4.69 13.82
CA LYS A 307 33.54 -5.79 13.01
C LYS A 307 34.21 -5.23 11.75
N GLY A 308 35.38 -5.76 11.39
CA GLY A 308 36.16 -5.26 10.26
C GLY A 308 36.80 -3.88 10.50
N ALA A 309 36.86 -3.40 11.76
CA ALA A 309 37.67 -2.22 12.07
C ALA A 309 39.15 -2.49 11.81
N SER A 310 39.87 -1.46 11.37
CA SER A 310 41.32 -1.52 11.22
C SER A 310 42.02 -1.38 12.58
N ILE A 311 42.90 -2.33 12.89
CA ILE A 311 43.74 -2.37 14.08
C ILE A 311 45.19 -2.24 13.64
N THR A 312 45.85 -1.21 14.15
CA THR A 312 47.28 -0.97 13.90
C THR A 312 48.10 -1.55 15.04
N LEU A 313 49.06 -2.41 14.70
CA LEU A 313 50.05 -2.98 15.60
C LEU A 313 51.43 -2.38 15.31
N ILE A 314 52.13 -1.96 16.35
CA ILE A 314 53.54 -1.61 16.27
C ILE A 314 54.33 -2.73 16.93
N VAL A 315 55.12 -3.45 16.15
CA VAL A 315 55.93 -4.60 16.61
C VAL A 315 57.38 -4.18 16.79
N SER A 316 58.02 -4.68 17.85
CA SER A 316 59.41 -4.38 18.17
C SER A 316 60.38 -5.10 17.23
N LYS A 317 61.29 -4.34 16.61
CA LYS A 317 62.50 -4.86 15.93
C LYS A 317 63.63 -5.20 16.91
N GLY A 318 63.39 -5.06 18.22
CA GLY A 318 64.40 -5.13 19.26
C GLY A 318 65.14 -3.81 19.44
N THR A 319 66.31 -3.88 20.08
CA THR A 319 67.10 -2.70 20.42
C THR A 319 67.69 -2.06 19.16
N GLU A 320 67.59 -0.74 19.07
CA GLU A 320 68.27 0.04 18.02
C GLU A 320 69.81 -0.01 18.16
N PHE A 321 70.29 -0.42 19.33
CA PHE A 321 71.69 -0.49 19.67
C PHE A 321 72.20 -1.92 19.72
N VAL A 322 73.47 -2.08 19.36
CA VAL A 322 74.22 -3.33 19.45
C VAL A 322 75.55 -3.04 20.15
N PHE A 323 76.06 -4.01 20.90
CA PHE A 323 77.37 -3.90 21.54
C PHE A 323 78.47 -4.33 20.57
N VAL A 324 79.56 -3.56 20.52
CA VAL A 324 80.73 -3.91 19.69
C VAL A 324 81.37 -5.19 20.22
N PRO A 325 81.36 -6.30 19.45
CA PRO A 325 81.92 -7.57 19.89
C PRO A 325 83.46 -7.50 19.93
N ASN A 326 84.06 -8.41 20.70
CA ASN A 326 85.50 -8.57 20.66
C ASN A 326 85.92 -9.30 19.38
N VAL A 327 86.54 -8.57 18.45
CA VAL A 327 87.09 -9.11 17.20
C VAL A 327 88.63 -9.06 17.17
N PHE A 328 89.28 -8.85 18.32
CA PHE A 328 90.75 -8.85 18.39
C PHE A 328 91.32 -10.21 17.98
N SER A 329 92.46 -10.18 17.29
CA SER A 329 93.18 -11.37 16.80
C SER A 329 92.44 -12.23 15.78
N LEU A 330 91.24 -11.83 15.34
CA LEU A 330 90.54 -12.43 14.21
C LEU A 330 91.09 -11.93 12.88
N ASP A 331 90.99 -12.78 11.86
CA ASP A 331 91.30 -12.44 10.47
C ASP A 331 90.37 -11.34 9.94
N GLU A 332 90.86 -10.52 9.01
CA GLU A 332 90.08 -9.43 8.39
C GLU A 332 88.71 -9.92 7.89
N ALA A 333 88.65 -11.06 7.21
CA ALA A 333 87.42 -11.60 6.65
C ALA A 333 86.40 -12.03 7.73
N THR A 334 86.86 -12.65 8.82
CA THR A 334 85.98 -13.11 9.90
C THR A 334 85.52 -11.94 10.79
N ALA A 335 86.41 -10.97 11.05
CA ALA A 335 86.07 -9.72 11.74
C ALA A 335 85.04 -8.89 10.96
N VAL A 336 85.19 -8.77 9.64
CA VAL A 336 84.21 -8.06 8.80
C VAL A 336 82.87 -8.80 8.77
N ARG A 337 82.87 -10.15 8.67
CA ARG A 337 81.63 -10.95 8.71
C ARG A 337 80.88 -10.81 10.02
N THR A 338 81.58 -10.93 11.15
CA THR A 338 80.97 -10.81 12.49
C THR A 338 80.34 -9.43 12.72
N LEU A 339 81.03 -8.35 12.33
CA LEU A 339 80.51 -6.99 12.44
C LEU A 339 79.35 -6.70 11.45
N LYS A 340 79.42 -7.23 10.22
CA LYS A 340 78.32 -7.10 9.24
C LYS A 340 77.06 -7.85 9.67
N ASN A 341 77.20 -9.01 10.30
CA ASN A 341 76.06 -9.78 10.83
C ASN A 341 75.29 -9.02 11.93
N LEU A 342 75.93 -8.05 12.57
CA LEU A 342 75.32 -7.15 13.56
C LEU A 342 74.75 -5.87 12.93
N GLU A 343 74.64 -5.82 11.59
CA GLU A 343 74.16 -4.67 10.82
C GLU A 343 75.04 -3.42 10.99
N LEU A 344 76.35 -3.59 11.27
CA LEU A 344 77.31 -2.51 11.44
C LEU A 344 78.09 -2.27 10.14
N LYS A 345 78.39 -1.00 9.82
CA LYS A 345 79.18 -0.64 8.64
C LYS A 345 80.67 -0.72 9.00
N VAL A 346 81.48 -1.45 8.23
CA VAL A 346 82.89 -1.69 8.57
C VAL A 346 83.82 -0.95 7.62
N VAL A 347 84.78 -0.20 8.17
CA VAL A 347 85.89 0.43 7.45
C VAL A 347 87.20 -0.23 7.90
N VAL A 348 87.98 -0.75 6.95
CA VAL A 348 89.23 -1.46 7.23
C VAL A 348 90.42 -0.55 6.96
N LYS A 349 91.26 -0.33 7.99
CA LYS A 349 92.57 0.32 7.87
C LYS A 349 93.66 -0.74 7.91
N LYS A 350 94.47 -0.83 6.86
CA LYS A 350 95.57 -1.80 6.77
C LYS A 350 96.87 -1.14 7.26
N LEU A 351 97.56 -1.78 8.19
CA LEU A 351 98.83 -1.32 8.76
C LEU A 351 99.90 -2.40 8.53
N GLY A 352 101.07 -2.05 8.03
CA GLY A 352 102.19 -3.00 7.82
C GLY A 352 102.13 -3.88 6.56
N THR A 353 103.23 -4.59 6.31
CA THR A 353 103.52 -5.41 5.11
C THR A 353 103.35 -6.93 5.32
N LYS A 354 102.84 -7.37 6.48
CA LYS A 354 102.70 -8.80 6.79
C LYS A 354 101.63 -9.48 5.92
N PRO A 355 101.85 -10.75 5.51
CA PRO A 355 100.91 -11.50 4.68
C PRO A 355 99.63 -11.93 5.44
N ILE A 356 99.74 -12.18 6.74
CA ILE A 356 98.60 -12.49 7.62
C ILE A 356 98.31 -11.24 8.44
N LYS A 357 97.17 -10.59 8.18
CA LYS A 357 96.75 -9.37 8.87
C LYS A 357 95.69 -9.75 9.90
N LYS A 358 96.00 -9.52 11.19
CA LYS A 358 95.06 -9.73 12.30
C LYS A 358 94.53 -8.40 12.81
N THR A 359 93.32 -8.41 13.36
CA THR A 359 92.71 -7.18 13.91
C THR A 359 93.44 -6.76 15.19
N THR A 360 94.13 -5.61 15.14
CA THR A 360 94.95 -5.06 16.23
C THR A 360 94.26 -3.91 16.97
N ASN A 361 93.40 -3.17 16.28
CA ASN A 361 92.66 -2.05 16.88
C ASN A 361 91.22 -2.02 16.34
N ILE A 362 90.29 -1.62 17.20
CA ILE A 362 88.89 -1.40 16.87
C ILE A 362 88.40 -0.09 17.51
N SER A 363 87.74 0.73 16.70
CA SER A 363 87.11 1.98 17.13
C SER A 363 85.70 2.07 16.56
N PRO A 364 84.64 2.28 17.39
CA PRO A 364 84.64 2.45 18.86
C PRO A 364 85.14 1.25 19.67
N LYS A 365 85.46 1.44 20.96
CA LYS A 365 86.01 0.39 21.84
C LYS A 365 85.09 -0.83 21.93
N VAL A 366 85.67 -2.02 22.11
CA VAL A 366 84.92 -3.25 22.42
C VAL A 366 83.99 -3.02 23.62
N GLY A 367 82.78 -3.55 23.55
CA GLY A 367 81.75 -3.38 24.58
C GLY A 367 81.02 -2.03 24.55
N SER A 368 81.36 -1.11 23.65
CA SER A 368 80.61 0.12 23.47
C SER A 368 79.23 -0.14 22.85
N LYS A 369 78.19 0.55 23.36
CA LYS A 369 76.82 0.53 22.83
C LYS A 369 76.76 1.46 21.61
N VAL A 370 76.62 0.90 20.41
CA VAL A 370 76.56 1.66 19.15
C VAL A 370 75.22 1.43 18.45
N LYS A 371 74.72 2.45 17.73
CA LYS A 371 73.48 2.33 16.96
C LYS A 371 73.71 1.38 15.77
N ARG A 372 72.73 0.52 15.45
CA ARG A 372 72.76 -0.29 14.23
C ARG A 372 72.99 0.61 13.01
N GLY A 373 73.84 0.17 12.07
CA GLY A 373 74.28 0.98 10.92
C GLY A 373 75.43 1.97 11.20
N SER A 374 75.94 2.06 12.43
CA SER A 374 77.12 2.87 12.76
C SER A 374 78.39 2.34 12.09
N ILE A 375 79.34 3.24 11.83
CA ILE A 375 80.63 2.90 11.21
C ILE A 375 81.62 2.45 12.29
N ILE A 376 82.19 1.26 12.11
CA ILE A 376 83.26 0.70 12.94
C ILE A 376 84.52 0.63 12.10
N THR A 377 85.59 1.23 12.61
CA THR A 377 86.91 1.18 12.00
C THR A 377 87.72 0.05 12.65
N ILE A 378 88.13 -0.93 11.87
CA ILE A 378 89.09 -1.96 12.29
C ILE A 378 90.45 -1.66 11.68
N THR A 379 91.51 -1.78 12.48
CA THR A 379 92.89 -1.71 12.01
C THR A 379 93.47 -3.10 12.02
N VAL A 380 94.05 -3.50 10.89
CA VAL A 380 94.56 -4.85 10.66
C VAL A 380 96.04 -4.77 10.28
N GLY A 381 96.91 -5.48 10.98
CA GLY A 381 98.36 -5.43 10.73
C GLY A 381 99.19 -6.55 11.33
#